data_AF-A0A1D6JKL7-F1
#
_entry.id   AF-A0A1D6JKL7-F1
#
_cell.length_a   1.000
_cell.length_b   1.000
_cell.length_c   1.000
_cell.angle_alpha   90.00
_cell.angle_beta   90.00
_cell.angle_gamma   90.00
#
_symmetry.space_group_name_H-M   'P 1'
#
loop_
_entity.id
_entity.type
_entity.pdbx_description
1 polymer ?
#
loop_
_entity_poly.entity_id
_entity_poly.type
_entity_poly.pdbx_seq_one_letter_code
_entity_poly.pdbx_strand_id
1 'polypeptide(L)'
;MPVCFRSIDLSPFFPLSLFCIFKLFLMFNYTRDFDAFDLRLRLPAVVSKLHKLINCNGGVTYIHCTAGLGRAPAVALAYMFWILGYSLNEGHRLLQSKRACFPKLEAIKLATADILTGLSKNTITLKWEADGSSSVEISGLDIGWGQRIPLTYDEEKGAWFLEKELPEGRYEYKYVVDGKWLCNEHELITKPNADGHVNNYVQVSRDGTSDEEKELRERLTGPDPDLTDQERLMIREYLEQYADAAER
;
A
#
# COMPACT_ATOMS: atom_id res chain seq x y z
N MET A 1 -24.67 19.54 -2.78
CA MET A 1 -25.64 18.51 -2.31
C MET A 1 -24.86 17.47 -1.53
N PRO A 2 -25.13 17.23 -0.24
CA PRO A 2 -24.38 16.25 0.52
C PRO A 2 -24.83 14.84 0.10
N VAL A 3 -23.89 14.06 -0.45
CA VAL A 3 -24.12 12.67 -0.83
C VAL A 3 -24.17 11.85 0.47
N CYS A 4 -25.32 11.24 0.71
CA CYS A 4 -25.57 10.37 1.86
C CYS A 4 -24.71 9.10 1.72
N PHE A 5 -23.62 8.97 2.50
CA PHE A 5 -22.77 7.79 2.50
C PHE A 5 -23.08 6.90 3.70
N ARG A 6 -23.68 5.74 3.42
CA ARG A 6 -23.90 4.67 4.41
C ARG A 6 -22.56 4.15 4.94
N SER A 7 -22.49 4.03 6.26
CA SER A 7 -21.35 3.55 7.07
C SER A 7 -20.99 2.09 6.80
N ILE A 8 -19.71 1.74 7.00
CA ILE A 8 -19.31 0.36 7.24
C ILE A 8 -19.38 0.18 8.76
N ASP A 9 -20.39 -0.53 9.23
CA ASP A 9 -20.50 -0.96 10.63
C ASP A 9 -19.67 -2.24 10.79
N LEU A 10 -18.64 -2.18 11.63
CA LEU A 10 -17.72 -3.29 11.92
C LEU A 10 -18.13 -4.09 13.17
N SER A 11 -19.35 -3.94 13.68
CA SER A 11 -19.81 -4.70 14.84
C SER A 11 -20.32 -6.11 14.46
N PRO A 12 -19.80 -7.17 15.09
CA PRO A 12 -20.57 -8.36 15.39
C PRO A 12 -20.70 -8.49 16.93
N PHE A 13 -21.92 -8.67 17.42
CA PHE A 13 -22.26 -8.97 18.83
C PHE A 13 -21.98 -7.88 19.87
N PHE A 14 -22.88 -6.91 20.05
CA PHE A 14 -23.22 -6.37 21.38
C PHE A 14 -24.68 -5.90 21.39
N PRO A 15 -25.45 -6.16 22.46
CA PRO A 15 -26.88 -5.84 22.51
C PRO A 15 -27.08 -4.33 22.55
N LEU A 16 -28.08 -3.88 21.79
CA LEU A 16 -28.55 -2.50 21.65
C LEU A 16 -28.88 -1.86 22.99
N SER A 17 -27.97 -1.06 23.56
CA SER A 17 -28.28 0.15 24.33
C SER A 17 -27.00 0.81 24.84
N LEU A 18 -26.57 1.92 24.22
CA LEU A 18 -25.96 3.12 24.83
C LEU A 18 -25.22 3.94 23.76
N PHE A 19 -25.54 5.25 23.72
CA PHE A 19 -24.72 6.34 23.19
C PHE A 19 -23.67 6.00 22.11
N CYS A 20 -24.04 6.09 20.83
CA CYS A 20 -23.08 6.15 19.71
C CYS A 20 -22.37 7.51 19.69
N ILE A 21 -21.23 7.62 20.37
CA ILE A 21 -20.25 8.67 20.07
C ILE A 21 -19.57 8.25 18.76
N PHE A 22 -19.97 8.85 17.63
CA PHE A 22 -19.26 8.69 16.37
C PHE A 22 -17.96 9.48 16.44
N LYS A 23 -16.81 8.80 16.54
CA LYS A 23 -15.51 9.46 16.39
C LYS A 23 -15.04 9.32 14.95
N LEU A 24 -15.00 10.45 14.26
CA LEU A 24 -14.55 10.60 12.88
C LEU A 24 -13.02 10.45 12.85
N PHE A 25 -12.52 9.34 12.31
CA PHE A 25 -11.10 9.19 12.02
C PHE A 25 -10.84 9.72 10.61
N LEU A 26 -10.40 10.98 10.54
CA LEU A 26 -10.09 11.68 9.30
C LEU A 26 -8.68 11.29 8.84
N MET A 27 -8.57 10.47 7.79
CA MET A 27 -7.28 10.02 7.24
C MET A 27 -6.61 11.07 6.32
N PHE A 28 -6.78 12.37 6.61
CA PHE A 28 -6.48 13.45 5.67
C PHE A 28 -4.99 13.72 5.44
N ASN A 29 -4.10 13.26 6.31
CA ASN A 29 -2.69 13.68 6.29
C ASN A 29 -1.68 12.56 6.06
N TYR A 30 -2.11 11.31 5.83
CA TYR A 30 -1.18 10.19 5.94
C TYR A 30 -0.98 9.35 4.69
N THR A 31 -1.87 9.39 3.69
CA THR A 31 -1.69 8.56 2.48
C THR A 31 -2.05 9.29 1.18
N ARG A 32 -1.14 9.32 0.21
CA ARG A 32 -1.36 9.81 -1.16
C ARG A 32 -2.40 8.94 -1.85
N ASP A 33 -3.33 9.57 -2.57
CA ASP A 33 -4.31 8.83 -3.36
C ASP A 33 -3.64 8.26 -4.62
N PHE A 34 -4.12 7.10 -5.09
CA PHE A 34 -3.54 6.38 -6.23
C PHE A 34 -2.08 5.92 -6.04
N ASP A 35 -1.65 5.76 -4.79
CA ASP A 35 -0.32 5.26 -4.44
C ASP A 35 -0.42 4.08 -3.47
N ALA A 36 -0.28 2.87 -4.02
CA ALA A 36 -0.33 1.64 -3.22
C ALA A 36 0.92 1.47 -2.34
N PHE A 37 2.03 2.10 -2.72
CA PHE A 37 3.29 2.01 -1.99
C PHE A 37 3.27 2.91 -0.76
N ASP A 38 2.87 4.16 -0.91
CA ASP A 38 2.69 5.05 0.23
C ASP A 38 1.65 4.47 1.20
N LEU A 39 0.56 3.85 0.69
CA LEU A 39 -0.35 3.09 1.53
C LEU A 39 0.35 1.98 2.32
N ARG A 40 1.13 1.11 1.66
CA ARG A 40 1.91 0.04 2.30
C ARG A 40 2.77 0.57 3.45
N LEU A 41 3.55 1.63 3.22
CA LEU A 41 4.44 2.19 4.23
C LEU A 41 3.71 2.85 5.40
N ARG A 42 2.49 3.36 5.17
CA ARG A 42 1.74 4.15 6.15
C ARG A 42 0.72 3.32 6.91
N LEU A 43 0.34 2.14 6.42
CA LEU A 43 -0.58 1.23 7.09
C LEU A 43 -0.20 0.97 8.56
N PRO A 44 1.07 0.65 8.92
CA PRO A 44 1.40 0.39 10.32
C PRO A 44 1.17 1.59 11.23
N ALA A 45 1.58 2.79 10.80
CA ALA A 45 1.34 4.03 11.55
C ALA A 45 -0.16 4.32 11.74
N VAL A 46 -0.94 4.19 10.66
CA VAL A 46 -2.36 4.50 10.66
C VAL A 46 -3.14 3.49 11.50
N VAL A 47 -2.83 2.20 11.39
CA VAL A 47 -3.47 1.14 12.15
C VAL A 47 -3.08 1.19 13.62
N SER A 48 -1.84 1.55 13.97
CA SER A 48 -1.43 1.80 15.35
C SER A 48 -2.27 2.91 15.98
N LYS A 49 -2.40 4.06 15.31
CA LYS A 49 -3.22 5.17 15.80
C LYS A 49 -4.69 4.79 15.94
N LEU A 50 -5.23 4.06 14.97
CA LEU A 50 -6.59 3.52 15.02
C LEU A 50 -6.78 2.59 16.22
N HIS A 51 -5.84 1.67 16.45
CA HIS A 51 -5.87 0.71 17.55
C HIS A 51 -5.88 1.40 18.92
N LYS A 52 -4.96 2.36 19.13
CA LYS A 52 -4.91 3.19 20.34
C LYS A 52 -6.22 3.96 20.55
N LEU A 53 -6.76 4.58 19.50
CA LEU A 53 -8.02 5.33 19.57
C LEU A 53 -9.22 4.46 19.94
N ILE A 54 -9.31 3.25 19.39
CA ILE A 54 -10.38 2.30 19.71
C ILE A 54 -10.27 1.84 21.16
N ASN A 55 -9.06 1.49 21.63
CA ASN A 55 -8.83 1.03 23.00
C ASN A 55 -9.12 2.14 24.04
N CYS A 56 -8.87 3.41 23.72
CA CYS A 56 -9.15 4.52 24.65
C CYS A 56 -10.61 4.97 24.67
N ASN A 57 -11.31 4.93 23.54
CA ASN A 57 -12.62 5.61 23.41
C ASN A 57 -13.82 4.65 23.33
N GLY A 58 -13.61 3.41 22.91
CA GLY A 58 -14.70 2.48 22.58
C GLY A 58 -15.65 3.03 21.49
N GLY A 59 -16.83 2.41 21.38
CA GLY A 59 -17.90 2.87 20.47
C GLY A 59 -17.65 2.58 18.98
N VAL A 60 -18.39 3.29 18.11
CA VAL A 60 -18.34 3.10 16.66
C VAL A 60 -17.26 4.01 16.07
N THR A 61 -16.29 3.41 15.39
CA THR A 61 -15.24 4.15 14.68
C THR A 61 -15.60 4.34 13.21
N TYR A 62 -15.58 5.58 12.75
CA TYR A 62 -15.83 5.90 11.34
C TYR A 62 -14.52 6.18 10.61
N ILE A 63 -14.16 5.31 9.67
CA ILE A 63 -12.96 5.40 8.84
C ILE A 63 -13.37 5.88 7.45
N HIS A 64 -12.77 6.96 6.96
CA HIS A 64 -13.02 7.44 5.59
C HIS A 64 -11.76 7.97 4.89
N CYS A 65 -11.85 8.07 3.56
CA CYS A 65 -10.90 8.78 2.71
C CYS A 65 -11.69 9.76 1.81
N THR A 66 -11.21 10.06 0.60
CA THR A 66 -11.94 10.93 -0.34
C THR A 66 -13.21 10.24 -0.88
N ALA A 67 -13.05 9.08 -1.53
CA ALA A 67 -14.17 8.33 -2.13
C ALA A 67 -14.63 7.11 -1.31
N GLY A 68 -13.87 6.73 -0.27
CA GLY A 68 -14.13 5.51 0.50
C GLY A 68 -13.95 4.22 -0.31
N LEU A 69 -13.12 4.22 -1.37
CA LEU A 69 -12.94 3.06 -2.26
C LEU A 69 -11.55 2.41 -2.18
N GLY A 70 -10.52 3.15 -1.75
CA GLY A 70 -9.14 2.64 -1.70
C GLY A 70 -8.59 2.59 -0.28
N ARG A 71 -8.01 3.70 0.17
CA ARG A 71 -7.27 3.81 1.43
C ARG A 71 -8.08 3.41 2.67
N ALA A 72 -9.32 3.93 2.81
CA ALA A 72 -10.12 3.65 4.01
C ALA A 72 -10.55 2.17 4.10
N PRO A 73 -11.05 1.55 3.02
CA PRO A 73 -11.23 0.09 2.98
C PRO A 73 -9.96 -0.71 3.30
N ALA A 74 -8.79 -0.26 2.83
CA ALA A 74 -7.52 -0.92 3.12
C ALA A 74 -7.17 -0.89 4.61
N VAL A 75 -7.33 0.26 5.27
CA VAL A 75 -7.09 0.41 6.73
C VAL A 75 -8.07 -0.43 7.53
N ALA A 76 -9.37 -0.41 7.17
CA ALA A 76 -10.37 -1.23 7.84
C ALA A 76 -10.03 -2.73 7.71
N LEU A 77 -9.66 -3.17 6.51
CA LEU A 77 -9.28 -4.56 6.26
C LEU A 77 -7.99 -4.95 7.00
N ALA A 78 -6.97 -4.08 7.01
CA ALA A 78 -5.74 -4.31 7.76
C ALA A 78 -6.02 -4.43 9.26
N TYR A 79 -6.92 -3.59 9.81
CA TYR A 79 -7.33 -3.70 11.22
C TYR A 79 -8.05 -5.02 11.51
N MET A 80 -8.95 -5.47 10.61
CA MET A 80 -9.62 -6.76 10.74
C MET A 80 -8.60 -7.92 10.75
N PHE A 81 -7.63 -7.87 9.83
CA PHE A 81 -6.61 -8.89 9.66
C PHE A 81 -5.59 -8.90 10.80
N TRP A 82 -5.08 -7.76 11.23
CA TRP A 82 -4.01 -7.69 12.24
C TRP A 82 -4.52 -7.77 13.67
N ILE A 83 -5.67 -7.15 13.95
CA ILE A 83 -6.15 -6.94 15.33
C ILE A 83 -7.36 -7.79 15.67
N LEU A 84 -8.36 -7.89 14.78
CA LEU A 84 -9.63 -8.56 15.09
C LEU A 84 -9.61 -10.07 14.88
N GLY A 85 -8.52 -10.64 14.38
CA GLY A 85 -8.36 -12.09 14.26
C GLY A 85 -8.94 -12.71 13.00
N TYR A 86 -9.39 -11.92 12.03
CA TYR A 86 -9.84 -12.46 10.73
C TYR A 86 -8.65 -12.97 9.93
N SER A 87 -8.85 -13.95 9.04
CA SER A 87 -7.95 -14.13 7.90
C SER A 87 -8.14 -12.99 6.90
N LEU A 88 -7.15 -12.73 6.03
CA LEU A 88 -7.25 -11.63 5.06
C LEU A 88 -8.44 -11.82 4.11
N ASN A 89 -8.68 -13.06 3.66
CA ASN A 89 -9.75 -13.40 2.74
C ASN A 89 -11.14 -13.37 3.38
N GLU A 90 -11.28 -13.77 4.64
CA GLU A 90 -12.54 -13.60 5.38
C GLU A 90 -12.88 -12.12 5.59
N GLY A 91 -11.90 -11.34 6.03
CA GLY A 91 -12.07 -9.90 6.20
C GLY A 91 -12.44 -9.23 4.88
N HIS A 92 -11.78 -9.60 3.78
CA HIS A 92 -12.05 -9.06 2.46
C HIS A 92 -13.47 -9.40 1.97
N ARG A 93 -13.90 -10.66 2.11
CA ARG A 93 -15.27 -11.08 1.75
C ARG A 93 -16.32 -10.31 2.56
N LEU A 94 -16.12 -10.17 3.87
CA LEU A 94 -17.02 -9.42 4.73
C LEU A 94 -17.09 -7.94 4.30
N LEU A 95 -15.93 -7.31 4.07
CA LEU A 95 -15.86 -5.93 3.60
C LEU A 95 -16.60 -5.73 2.28
N GLN A 96 -16.36 -6.59 1.29
CA GLN A 96 -17.02 -6.52 -0.02
C GLN A 96 -18.54 -6.73 0.08
N SER A 97 -19.00 -7.57 1.01
CA SER A 97 -20.44 -7.78 1.25
C SER A 97 -21.16 -6.52 1.77
N LYS A 98 -20.41 -5.60 2.39
CA LYS A 98 -20.95 -4.33 2.91
C LYS A 98 -20.74 -3.18 1.94
N ARG A 99 -19.61 -3.15 1.24
CA ARG A 99 -19.26 -2.10 0.30
C ARG A 99 -18.33 -2.62 -0.79
N ALA A 100 -18.80 -2.54 -2.05
CA ALA A 100 -17.95 -2.74 -3.22
C ALA A 100 -16.82 -1.70 -3.20
N CYS A 101 -15.57 -2.16 -3.10
CA CYS A 101 -14.39 -1.31 -3.00
C CYS A 101 -13.11 -2.01 -3.47
N PHE A 102 -11.98 -1.31 -3.43
CA PHE A 102 -10.66 -1.77 -3.88
C PHE A 102 -9.62 -1.59 -2.76
N PRO A 103 -9.64 -2.43 -1.70
CA PRO A 103 -8.83 -2.26 -0.49
C PRO A 103 -7.33 -2.54 -0.65
N LYS A 104 -6.82 -2.58 -1.89
CA LYS A 104 -5.38 -2.72 -2.22
C LYS A 104 -4.71 -3.87 -1.46
N LEU A 105 -5.21 -5.09 -1.64
CA LEU A 105 -4.76 -6.29 -0.90
C LEU A 105 -3.24 -6.44 -0.86
N GLU A 106 -2.56 -6.24 -1.99
CA GLU A 106 -1.09 -6.34 -2.08
C GLU A 106 -0.37 -5.37 -1.14
N ALA A 107 -0.90 -4.16 -0.91
CA ALA A 107 -0.32 -3.22 0.04
C ALA A 107 -0.43 -3.73 1.48
N ILE A 108 -1.54 -4.40 1.84
CA ILE A 108 -1.74 -5.01 3.16
C ILE A 108 -0.80 -6.19 3.35
N LYS A 109 -0.71 -7.08 2.37
CA LYS A 109 0.19 -8.24 2.41
C LYS A 109 1.64 -7.83 2.58
N LEU A 110 2.11 -6.91 1.74
CA LEU A 110 3.48 -6.41 1.79
C LEU A 110 3.76 -5.67 3.10
N ALA A 111 2.83 -4.85 3.61
CA ALA A 111 2.99 -4.20 4.91
C ALA A 111 3.07 -5.21 6.06
N THR A 112 2.28 -6.29 5.99
CA THR A 112 2.32 -7.39 6.97
C THR A 112 3.69 -8.07 6.96
N ALA A 113 4.20 -8.39 5.76
CA ALA A 113 5.52 -8.98 5.60
C ALA A 113 6.62 -8.03 6.11
N ASP A 114 6.53 -6.73 5.83
CA ASP A 114 7.50 -5.74 6.29
C ASP A 114 7.54 -5.59 7.82
N ILE A 115 6.39 -5.72 8.51
CA ILE A 115 6.33 -5.71 9.97
C ILE A 115 7.09 -6.93 10.53
N LEU A 116 6.90 -8.10 9.93
CA LEU A 116 7.42 -9.37 10.45
C LEU A 116 8.88 -9.66 10.05
N THR A 117 9.33 -9.18 8.89
CA THR A 117 10.68 -9.45 8.36
C THR A 117 11.58 -8.21 8.29
N GLY A 118 11.03 -7.04 8.63
CA GLY A 118 11.68 -5.76 8.38
C GLY A 118 11.59 -5.31 6.92
N LEU A 119 11.85 -4.02 6.72
CA LEU A 119 11.91 -3.39 5.40
C LEU A 119 13.37 -3.34 4.92
N SER A 120 13.66 -3.96 3.79
CA SER A 120 14.95 -3.83 3.09
C SER A 120 14.74 -3.20 1.72
N LYS A 121 15.71 -2.41 1.28
CA LYS A 121 15.71 -1.73 -0.02
C LYS A 121 16.87 -2.19 -0.87
N ASN A 122 16.60 -2.31 -2.16
CA ASN A 122 17.60 -2.59 -3.17
C ASN A 122 17.60 -1.47 -4.22
N THR A 123 18.79 -1.16 -4.76
CA THR A 123 18.94 -0.18 -5.83
C THR A 123 18.55 -0.80 -7.16
N ILE A 124 17.65 -0.13 -7.87
CA ILE A 124 17.35 -0.40 -9.27
C ILE A 124 17.97 0.69 -10.16
N THR A 125 18.25 0.34 -11.40
CA THR A 125 18.65 1.28 -12.45
C THR A 125 17.67 1.15 -13.61
N LEU A 126 16.98 2.25 -13.94
CA LEU A 126 16.10 2.34 -15.10
C LEU A 126 16.82 3.10 -16.21
N LYS A 127 16.66 2.64 -17.45
CA LYS A 127 17.41 3.15 -18.59
C LYS A 127 16.48 3.45 -19.76
N TRP A 128 16.66 4.62 -20.37
CA TRP A 128 16.03 4.98 -21.63
C TRP A 128 17.09 5.32 -22.69
N GLU A 129 17.14 4.53 -23.76
CA GLU A 129 18.06 4.74 -24.88
C GLU A 129 17.44 5.72 -25.88
N ALA A 130 17.92 6.97 -25.91
CA ALA A 130 17.57 7.95 -26.94
C ALA A 130 18.56 9.14 -26.94
N ASP A 131 19.11 9.43 -28.11
CA ASP A 131 20.07 10.51 -28.37
C ASP A 131 19.42 11.84 -28.81
N GLY A 132 18.09 11.87 -29.00
CA GLY A 132 17.35 13.04 -29.47
C GLY A 132 16.26 13.57 -28.52
N SER A 133 16.07 12.95 -27.37
CA SER A 133 15.07 13.40 -26.38
C SER A 133 15.58 14.60 -25.60
N SER A 134 14.71 15.59 -25.34
CA SER A 134 15.07 16.78 -24.54
C SER A 134 14.82 16.55 -23.05
N SER A 135 13.88 15.68 -22.71
CA SER A 135 13.55 15.30 -21.35
C SER A 135 13.03 13.87 -21.29
N VAL A 136 13.49 13.13 -20.29
CA VAL A 136 12.92 11.83 -19.94
C VAL A 136 12.57 11.86 -18.46
N GLU A 137 11.32 11.57 -18.14
CA GLU A 137 10.81 11.44 -16.78
C GLU A 137 10.16 10.08 -16.57
N ILE A 138 9.98 9.67 -15.32
CA ILE A 138 9.21 8.48 -14.93
C ILE A 138 8.09 8.87 -13.97
N SER A 139 6.92 8.27 -14.16
CA SER A 139 5.79 8.31 -13.23
C SER A 139 5.38 6.89 -12.81
N GLY A 140 4.73 6.74 -11.65
CA GLY A 140 4.45 5.44 -11.03
C GLY A 140 5.46 5.13 -9.93
N LEU A 141 6.10 3.96 -9.97
CA LEU A 141 7.05 3.48 -8.95
C LEU A 141 6.49 3.65 -7.52
N ASP A 142 7.28 4.25 -6.63
CA ASP A 142 6.97 4.62 -5.24
C ASP A 142 6.56 6.11 -5.08
N ILE A 143 6.41 6.85 -6.19
CA ILE A 143 5.98 8.26 -6.19
C ILE A 143 4.52 8.44 -6.58
N GLY A 144 3.90 7.38 -7.09
CA GLY A 144 2.54 7.38 -7.63
C GLY A 144 2.42 8.02 -9.01
N TRP A 145 1.22 7.94 -9.59
CA TRP A 145 0.94 8.38 -10.96
C TRP A 145 0.74 9.90 -11.12
N GLY A 146 0.66 10.63 -9.99
CA GLY A 146 0.50 12.09 -9.99
C GLY A 146 1.81 12.87 -9.93
N GLN A 147 2.95 12.18 -9.79
CA GLN A 147 4.27 12.78 -9.66
C GLN A 147 5.20 12.24 -10.75
N ARG A 148 6.32 12.94 -10.97
CA ARG A 148 7.34 12.55 -11.95
C ARG A 148 8.74 12.75 -11.38
N ILE A 149 9.65 11.85 -11.73
CA ILE A 149 11.09 11.98 -11.45
C ILE A 149 11.81 12.13 -12.80
N PRO A 150 12.62 13.19 -12.99
CA PRO A 150 13.46 13.31 -14.18
C PRO A 150 14.61 12.29 -14.14
N LEU A 151 14.97 11.76 -15.30
CA LEU A 151 16.18 10.97 -15.50
C LEU A 151 17.36 11.90 -15.78
N THR A 152 18.58 11.41 -15.52
CA THR A 152 19.83 12.10 -15.85
C THR A 152 20.40 11.53 -17.15
N TYR A 153 20.72 12.40 -18.11
CA TYR A 153 21.40 11.97 -19.34
C TYR A 153 22.90 11.75 -19.09
N ASP A 154 23.41 10.62 -19.56
CA ASP A 154 24.82 10.26 -19.58
C ASP A 154 25.33 10.36 -21.02
N GLU A 155 26.13 11.39 -21.32
CA GLU A 155 26.65 11.67 -22.65
C GLU A 155 27.58 10.57 -23.19
N GLU A 156 28.35 9.92 -22.32
CA GLU A 156 29.27 8.85 -22.72
C GLU A 156 28.53 7.59 -23.15
N LYS A 157 27.41 7.30 -22.46
CA LYS A 157 26.56 6.13 -22.76
C LYS A 157 25.45 6.42 -23.76
N GLY A 158 25.19 7.69 -24.10
CA GLY A 158 24.12 8.11 -24.99
C GLY A 158 22.73 7.72 -24.49
N ALA A 159 22.51 7.74 -23.18
CA ALA A 159 21.27 7.25 -22.57
C ALA A 159 20.88 7.99 -21.29
N TRP A 160 19.60 7.92 -20.94
CA TRP A 160 19.04 8.47 -19.72
C TRP A 160 18.97 7.41 -18.63
N PHE A 161 19.30 7.78 -17.40
CA PHE A 161 19.35 6.87 -16.26
C PHE A 161 18.59 7.41 -15.04
N LEU A 162 17.96 6.51 -14.30
CA LEU A 162 17.48 6.74 -12.93
C LEU A 162 17.95 5.60 -12.03
N GLU A 163 18.75 5.93 -11.02
CA GLU A 163 19.06 5.01 -9.92
C GLU A 163 18.13 5.28 -8.74
N LYS A 164 17.59 4.22 -8.15
CA LYS A 164 16.61 4.37 -7.07
C LYS A 164 16.57 3.19 -6.13
N GLU A 165 16.61 3.47 -4.84
CA GLU A 165 16.37 2.46 -3.81
C GLU A 165 14.87 2.22 -3.62
N LEU A 166 14.45 0.98 -3.80
CA LEU A 166 13.07 0.54 -3.62
C LEU A 166 13.02 -0.66 -2.67
N PRO A 167 12.02 -0.74 -1.78
CA PRO A 167 11.77 -1.97 -1.05
C PRO A 167 11.43 -3.14 -1.96
N GLU A 168 11.58 -4.36 -1.47
CA GLU A 168 11.08 -5.55 -2.18
C GLU A 168 9.61 -5.38 -2.57
N GLY A 169 9.28 -5.67 -3.82
CA GLY A 169 7.92 -5.54 -4.34
C GLY A 169 7.89 -5.37 -5.85
N ARG A 170 6.67 -5.33 -6.39
CA ARG A 170 6.42 -5.06 -7.80
C ARG A 170 6.00 -3.60 -7.98
N TYR A 171 6.68 -2.89 -8.86
CA TYR A 171 6.44 -1.47 -9.11
C TYR A 171 6.14 -1.25 -10.57
N GLU A 172 4.92 -0.79 -10.86
CA GLU A 172 4.55 -0.36 -12.20
C GLU A 172 4.94 1.09 -12.44
N TYR A 173 5.37 1.41 -13.65
CA TYR A 173 5.79 2.74 -14.03
C TYR A 173 5.63 2.98 -15.53
N LYS A 174 5.80 4.22 -15.95
CA LYS A 174 5.78 4.61 -17.35
C LYS A 174 6.68 5.81 -17.58
N TYR A 175 7.31 5.85 -18.75
CA TYR A 175 8.15 6.99 -19.15
C TYR A 175 7.29 8.12 -19.67
N VAL A 176 7.75 9.35 -19.42
CA VAL A 176 7.26 10.56 -20.07
C VAL A 176 8.43 11.18 -20.81
N VAL A 177 8.46 10.98 -22.12
CA VAL A 177 9.53 11.47 -23.00
C VAL A 177 9.00 12.63 -23.79
N ASP A 178 9.59 13.81 -23.59
CA ASP A 178 9.14 15.06 -24.23
C ASP A 178 7.63 15.28 -24.11
N GLY A 179 7.09 15.00 -22.90
CA GLY A 179 5.68 15.13 -22.56
C GLY A 179 4.78 13.97 -23.02
N LYS A 180 5.31 12.96 -23.72
CA LYS A 180 4.55 11.81 -24.22
C LYS A 180 4.73 10.59 -23.33
N TRP A 181 3.61 9.94 -22.98
CA TRP A 181 3.62 8.72 -22.17
C TRP A 181 4.01 7.51 -23.02
N LEU A 182 5.15 6.90 -22.74
CA LEU A 182 5.72 5.78 -23.50
C LEU A 182 6.02 4.59 -22.59
N CYS A 183 5.90 3.39 -23.15
CA CYS A 183 6.44 2.18 -22.55
C CYS A 183 7.73 1.80 -23.28
N ASN A 184 8.74 1.40 -22.52
CA ASN A 184 9.94 0.79 -23.08
C ASN A 184 9.64 -0.68 -23.41
N GLU A 185 9.66 -1.05 -24.69
CA GLU A 185 9.37 -2.42 -25.15
C GLU A 185 10.48 -3.42 -24.79
N HIS A 186 11.67 -2.93 -24.43
CA HIS A 186 12.82 -3.74 -24.02
C HIS A 186 12.85 -4.03 -22.51
N GLU A 187 11.98 -3.38 -21.74
CA GLU A 187 11.81 -3.63 -20.31
C GLU A 187 10.55 -4.47 -20.07
N LEU A 188 10.39 -4.99 -18.85
CA LEU A 188 9.21 -5.78 -18.50
C LEU A 188 7.94 -4.91 -18.59
N ILE A 189 6.90 -5.46 -19.22
CA ILE A 189 5.61 -4.79 -19.43
C ILE A 189 4.45 -5.59 -18.85
N THR A 190 3.44 -4.89 -18.33
CA THR A 190 2.21 -5.50 -17.84
C THR A 190 1.35 -6.02 -18.99
N LYS A 191 0.41 -6.90 -18.65
CA LYS A 191 -0.72 -7.16 -19.56
C LYS A 191 -1.62 -5.91 -19.60
N PRO A 192 -2.30 -5.63 -20.72
CA PRO A 192 -3.26 -4.54 -20.79
C PRO A 192 -4.28 -4.64 -19.65
N ASN A 193 -4.49 -3.53 -18.94
CA ASN A 193 -5.54 -3.45 -17.93
C ASN A 193 -6.93 -3.37 -18.59
N ALA A 194 -8.00 -3.26 -17.80
CA ALA A 194 -9.38 -3.20 -18.30
C ALA A 194 -9.62 -2.01 -19.27
N ASP A 195 -8.85 -0.94 -19.12
CA ASP A 195 -8.90 0.27 -19.96
C ASP A 195 -7.92 0.19 -21.15
N GLY A 196 -7.25 -0.95 -21.34
CA GLY A 196 -6.28 -1.20 -22.40
C GLY A 196 -4.90 -0.59 -22.15
N HIS A 197 -4.66 0.00 -20.98
CA HIS A 197 -3.37 0.59 -20.64
C HIS A 197 -2.34 -0.49 -20.29
N VAL A 198 -1.15 -0.34 -20.89
CA VAL A 198 0.07 -1.11 -20.58
C VAL A 198 1.06 -0.18 -19.88
N ASN A 199 1.75 -0.74 -18.88
CA ASN A 199 2.80 -0.09 -18.10
C ASN A 199 4.07 -0.92 -18.15
N ASN A 200 5.22 -0.29 -17.95
CA ASN A 200 6.41 -1.03 -17.55
C ASN A 200 6.29 -1.46 -16.08
N TYR A 201 7.06 -2.47 -15.67
CA TYR A 201 7.21 -2.77 -14.25
C TYR A 201 8.60 -3.29 -13.92
N VAL A 202 8.98 -3.16 -12.66
CA VAL A 202 10.19 -3.77 -12.09
C VAL A 202 9.79 -4.66 -10.92
N GLN A 203 10.45 -5.81 -10.81
CA GLN A 203 10.36 -6.69 -9.66
C GLN A 203 11.62 -6.53 -8.83
N VAL A 204 11.48 -5.96 -7.63
CA VAL A 204 12.57 -5.79 -6.69
C VAL A 204 12.55 -6.99 -5.75
N SER A 205 13.60 -7.81 -5.78
CA SER A 205 13.87 -8.85 -4.79
C SER A 205 14.56 -8.25 -3.57
N ARG A 206 14.64 -8.98 -2.46
CA ARG A 206 15.48 -8.64 -1.31
C ARG A 206 16.77 -9.47 -1.37
N ASP A 207 17.91 -8.84 -1.16
CA ASP A 207 19.21 -9.54 -1.16
C ASP A 207 19.55 -10.05 0.24
N GLY A 208 20.27 -11.18 0.32
CA GLY A 208 20.87 -11.66 1.57
C GLY A 208 19.89 -12.17 2.64
N THR A 209 18.67 -12.56 2.26
CA THR A 209 17.66 -13.11 3.19
C THR A 209 17.87 -14.58 3.49
N SER A 210 17.53 -14.99 4.72
CA SER A 210 17.48 -16.41 5.08
C SER A 210 16.35 -17.11 4.33
N ASP A 211 16.43 -18.44 4.20
CA ASP A 211 15.39 -19.20 3.51
C ASP A 211 14.06 -19.16 4.31
N GLU A 212 14.12 -19.10 5.63
CA GLU A 212 12.94 -18.92 6.49
C GLU A 212 12.24 -17.58 6.25
N GLU A 213 13.00 -16.48 6.07
CA GLU A 213 12.41 -15.18 5.74
C GLU A 213 11.75 -15.21 4.36
N LYS A 214 12.36 -15.89 3.37
CA LYS A 214 11.78 -16.02 2.02
C LYS A 214 10.47 -16.79 2.07
N GLU A 215 10.46 -17.96 2.72
CA GLU A 215 9.26 -18.79 2.89
C GLU A 215 8.14 -18.04 3.62
N LEU A 216 8.49 -17.29 4.67
CA LEU A 216 7.55 -16.43 5.39
C LEU A 216 6.92 -15.38 4.46
N ARG A 217 7.74 -14.67 3.68
CA ARG A 217 7.24 -13.65 2.75
C ARG A 217 6.41 -14.23 1.61
N GLU A 218 6.81 -15.38 1.05
CA GLU A 218 6.03 -16.09 0.04
C GLU A 218 4.65 -16.49 0.58
N ARG A 219 4.58 -17.00 1.82
CA ARG A 219 3.29 -17.31 2.47
C ARG A 219 2.43 -16.05 2.66
N LEU A 220 3.02 -14.96 3.17
CA LEU A 220 2.29 -13.73 3.49
C LEU A 220 1.85 -12.94 2.25
N THR A 221 2.56 -13.09 1.13
CA THR A 221 2.24 -12.44 -0.15
C THR A 221 1.43 -13.33 -1.10
N GLY A 222 1.24 -14.60 -0.73
CA GLY A 222 0.46 -15.58 -1.47
C GLY A 222 -1.04 -15.25 -1.59
N PRO A 223 -1.83 -16.17 -2.20
CA PRO A 223 -3.25 -15.95 -2.49
C PRO A 223 -4.15 -15.94 -1.24
N ASP A 224 -3.77 -16.69 -0.19
CA ASP A 224 -4.55 -16.83 1.04
C ASP A 224 -3.64 -16.73 2.27
N PRO A 225 -3.13 -15.53 2.58
CA PRO A 225 -2.25 -15.36 3.72
C PRO A 225 -3.05 -15.38 5.02
N ASP A 226 -2.56 -16.16 5.97
CA ASP A 226 -3.04 -16.16 7.34
C ASP A 226 -1.89 -16.00 8.33
N LEU A 227 -2.23 -15.45 9.49
CA LEU A 227 -1.30 -15.17 10.57
C LEU A 227 -1.52 -16.15 11.71
N THR A 228 -0.43 -16.79 12.12
CA THR A 228 -0.36 -17.55 13.36
C THR A 228 -0.57 -16.65 14.58
N ASP A 229 -0.91 -17.24 15.72
CA ASP A 229 -1.08 -16.50 16.98
C ASP A 229 0.19 -15.73 17.38
N GLN A 230 1.37 -16.32 17.13
CA GLN A 230 2.66 -15.67 17.41
C GLN A 230 2.89 -14.46 16.51
N GLU A 231 2.62 -14.57 15.20
CA GLU A 231 2.75 -13.44 14.28
C GLU A 231 1.77 -12.31 14.60
N ARG A 232 0.54 -12.67 14.99
CA ARG A 232 -0.46 -11.69 15.47
C ARG A 232 0.03 -10.97 16.71
N LEU A 233 0.65 -11.68 17.64
CA LEU A 233 1.26 -11.07 18.83
C LEU A 233 2.38 -10.11 18.45
N MET A 234 3.31 -10.53 17.59
CA MET A 234 4.41 -9.66 17.10
C MET A 234 3.88 -8.39 16.42
N ILE A 235 2.83 -8.51 15.59
CA ILE A 235 2.21 -7.35 14.95
C ILE A 235 1.58 -6.41 15.99
N ARG A 236 0.88 -6.94 17.01
CA ARG A 236 0.30 -6.10 18.07
C ARG A 236 1.39 -5.35 18.83
N GLU A 237 2.44 -6.04 19.26
CA GLU A 237 3.59 -5.43 19.96
C GLU A 237 4.25 -4.35 19.10
N TYR A 238 4.44 -4.61 17.80
CA TYR A 238 4.96 -3.62 16.86
C TYR A 238 4.07 -2.37 16.79
N LEU A 239 2.75 -2.55 16.69
CA LEU A 239 1.80 -1.43 16.58
C LEU A 239 1.69 -0.63 17.89
N GLU A 240 1.81 -1.27 19.05
CA GLU A 240 1.82 -0.60 20.36
C GLU A 240 3.08 0.26 20.55
N GLN A 241 4.23 -0.28 20.13
CA GLN A 241 5.52 0.41 20.18
C GLN A 241 5.68 1.49 19.12
N TYR A 242 4.83 1.50 18.08
CA TYR A 242 4.85 2.52 17.05
C TYR A 242 4.62 3.88 17.70
N ALA A 243 5.69 4.65 17.90
CA ALA A 243 5.62 5.97 18.49
C ALA A 243 4.72 6.87 17.63
N ASP A 244 4.08 7.86 18.26
CA ASP A 244 3.46 8.96 17.53
C ASP A 244 4.58 9.82 16.91
N ALA A 245 5.30 9.27 15.93
CA ALA A 245 6.43 9.89 15.24
C ALA A 245 5.96 10.98 14.26
N ALA A 246 4.87 11.67 14.56
CA ALA A 246 4.25 12.65 13.70
C ALA A 246 3.64 13.85 14.46
N GLU A 247 4.24 14.19 15.61
CA GLU A 247 4.10 15.52 16.25
C GLU A 247 5.43 16.30 16.25
N ARG A 248 6.34 16.03 15.31
CA ARG A 248 7.47 16.92 14.99
C ARG A 248 7.49 17.27 13.52
#